data_AF-A0A940WN47-F1
#
_entry.id   AF-A0A940WN47-F1
#
_cell.length_a   1.000
_cell.length_b   1.000
_cell.length_c   1.000
_cell.angle_alpha   90.00
_cell.angle_beta   90.00
_cell.angle_gamma   90.00
#
_symmetry.space_group_name_H-M   'P 1'
#
loop_
_entity.id
_entity.type
_entity.pdbx_description
1 polymer ?
#
loop_
_entity_poly.entity_id
_entity_poly.type
_entity_poly.pdbx_seq_one_letter_code
_entity_poly.pdbx_strand_id
1 'polypeptide(L)'
;MNDYEWLDDEAFCATFVYGLTPHEALARLGVEVFDGDDEEGDIDEGLICARPAEGGTILSEDNGYAGTLAEVLGPLSAGTVTASVFVNVNKVAEFVHYSDGREILSFDPLFPHHEESVPDDFLADRIELGLAGDKSEGGLAAALRLAERVTGVRPDDSSDVVAAHGVLDY
;
A
#
# COMPACT_ATOMS: atom_id res chain seq x y z
N MET A 1 7.18 0.30 -19.24
CA MET A 1 7.78 -0.07 -17.95
C MET A 1 6.64 -0.41 -17.03
N ASN A 2 6.82 -1.42 -16.18
CA ASN A 2 5.89 -1.65 -15.08
C ASN A 2 6.32 -0.66 -13.99
N ASP A 3 5.47 0.27 -13.56
CA ASP A 3 5.88 1.34 -12.62
C ASP A 3 6.25 0.81 -11.20
N TYR A 4 6.19 -0.52 -11.03
CA TYR A 4 6.37 -1.28 -9.79
C TYR A 4 7.35 -2.45 -9.98
N GLU A 5 8.38 -2.31 -10.82
CA GLU A 5 9.40 -3.37 -11.03
C GLU A 5 10.16 -3.76 -9.75
N TRP A 6 10.10 -2.92 -8.72
CA TRP A 6 10.70 -3.14 -7.40
C TRP A 6 9.78 -3.89 -6.41
N LEU A 7 8.54 -4.23 -6.78
CA LEU A 7 7.67 -5.12 -6.00
C LEU A 7 7.87 -6.58 -6.42
N ASP A 8 7.87 -7.48 -5.45
CA ASP A 8 7.79 -8.92 -5.69
C ASP A 8 6.48 -9.30 -6.42
N ASP A 9 6.55 -10.27 -7.33
CA ASP A 9 5.40 -10.68 -8.16
C ASP A 9 4.58 -11.84 -7.54
N GLU A 10 5.09 -12.48 -6.50
CA GLU A 10 4.44 -13.58 -5.78
C GLU A 10 3.70 -13.10 -4.53
N ALA A 11 4.35 -12.28 -3.69
CA ALA A 11 3.84 -11.77 -2.43
C ALA A 11 4.43 -10.40 -2.04
N PHE A 12 3.58 -9.40 -1.84
CA PHE A 12 4.00 -8.07 -1.41
C PHE A 12 2.91 -7.38 -0.57
N CYS A 13 3.32 -6.35 0.16
CA CYS A 13 2.43 -5.31 0.66
C CYS A 13 2.94 -3.94 0.19
N ALA A 14 2.08 -3.14 -0.45
CA ALA A 14 2.39 -1.82 -0.96
C ALA A 14 1.42 -0.78 -0.40
N THR A 15 1.90 0.14 0.43
CA THR A 15 1.10 1.16 1.12
C THR A 15 1.44 2.57 0.64
N PHE A 16 0.44 3.28 0.11
CA PHE A 16 0.54 4.60 -0.50
C PHE A 16 0.10 5.65 0.50
N VAL A 17 0.98 6.57 0.89
CA VAL A 17 0.71 7.55 1.95
C VAL A 17 0.81 8.96 1.40
N TYR A 18 -0.31 9.69 1.41
CA TYR A 18 -0.37 11.03 0.82
C TYR A 18 0.34 12.08 1.68
N GLY A 19 1.14 12.91 1.01
CA GLY A 19 1.69 14.15 1.57
C GLY A 19 2.77 13.98 2.63
N LEU A 20 3.24 12.76 2.88
CA LEU A 20 4.35 12.49 3.80
C LEU A 20 5.60 12.11 3.04
N THR A 21 6.75 12.49 3.61
CA THR A 21 8.06 11.97 3.20
C THR A 21 8.28 10.55 3.72
N PRO A 22 9.22 9.79 3.13
CA PRO A 22 9.56 8.44 3.57
C PRO A 22 9.81 8.33 5.08
N HIS A 23 10.64 9.22 5.63
CA HIS A 23 10.93 9.26 7.07
C HIS A 23 9.72 9.63 7.92
N GLU A 24 8.87 10.58 7.50
CA GLU A 24 7.66 10.95 8.24
C GLU A 24 6.64 9.80 8.28
N ALA A 25 6.52 9.06 7.17
CA ALA A 25 5.65 7.89 7.10
C ALA A 25 6.10 6.80 8.07
N LEU A 26 7.39 6.42 8.05
CA LEU A 26 7.92 5.42 8.99
C LEU A 26 7.87 5.90 10.44
N ALA A 27 8.16 7.18 10.71
CA ALA A 27 8.10 7.73 12.07
C ALA A 27 6.71 7.62 12.71
N ARG A 28 5.63 7.61 11.90
CA ARG A 28 4.25 7.39 12.41
C ARG A 28 4.02 5.98 12.95
N LEU A 29 4.80 5.01 12.50
CA LEU A 29 4.73 3.63 12.98
C LEU A 29 5.44 3.46 14.33
N GLY A 30 6.22 4.45 14.77
CA GLY A 30 6.97 4.38 16.03
C GLY A 30 8.15 3.40 15.99
N VAL A 31 8.61 3.04 14.78
CA VAL A 31 9.75 2.15 14.54
C VAL A 31 11.06 2.92 14.52
N GLU A 32 12.17 2.20 14.66
CA GLU A 32 13.48 2.74 14.31
C GLU A 32 13.55 2.98 12.81
N VAL A 33 14.12 4.11 12.41
CA VAL A 33 14.22 4.53 11.00
C VAL A 33 15.69 4.66 10.63
N PHE A 34 16.08 4.00 9.55
CA PHE A 34 17.42 4.01 8.98
C PHE A 34 17.40 4.71 7.63
N ASP A 35 18.50 5.33 7.22
CA ASP A 35 18.59 5.93 5.88
C ASP A 35 18.76 4.80 4.84
N GLY A 36 18.25 5.01 3.62
CA GLY A 36 18.20 3.94 2.61
C GLY A 36 19.56 3.44 2.10
N ASP A 37 20.65 4.19 2.36
CA ASP A 37 22.03 3.80 2.06
C ASP A 37 22.74 3.07 3.21
N ASP A 38 22.10 2.98 4.38
CA ASP A 38 22.55 2.07 5.44
C ASP A 38 22.34 0.63 4.95
N GLU A 39 23.41 -0.18 5.00
CA GLU A 39 23.40 -1.56 4.48
C GLU A 39 22.18 -2.31 5.02
N GLU A 40 21.32 -2.80 4.11
CA GLU A 40 20.33 -3.85 4.35
C GLU A 40 21.10 -5.05 4.94
N GLY A 41 21.25 -5.08 6.26
CA GLY A 41 21.81 -6.22 6.97
C GLY A 41 20.92 -7.46 6.78
N ASP A 42 21.22 -8.55 7.50
CA ASP A 42 20.44 -9.81 7.54
C ASP A 42 19.00 -9.63 8.12
N ILE A 43 18.27 -8.57 7.77
CA ILE A 43 16.92 -8.25 8.24
C ILE A 43 15.92 -8.63 7.15
N ASP A 44 15.55 -9.91 7.10
CA ASP A 44 14.60 -10.43 6.10
C ASP A 44 13.13 -10.26 6.53
N GLU A 45 12.83 -10.17 7.83
CA GLU A 45 11.45 -10.20 8.34
C GLU A 45 11.04 -8.84 8.93
N GLY A 46 9.88 -8.34 8.51
CA GLY A 46 9.31 -7.07 8.99
C GLY A 46 9.98 -5.80 8.46
N LEU A 47 10.90 -5.92 7.49
CA LEU A 47 11.55 -4.78 6.84
C LEU A 47 10.57 -4.05 5.93
N ILE A 48 10.42 -2.75 6.16
CA ILE A 48 9.65 -1.82 5.33
C ILE A 48 10.60 -0.88 4.60
N CYS A 49 10.58 -0.95 3.28
CA CYS A 49 11.27 0.01 2.41
C CYS A 49 10.35 1.21 2.15
N ALA A 50 10.83 2.42 2.40
CA ALA A 50 10.10 3.65 2.14
C ALA A 50 10.70 4.40 0.94
N ARG A 51 9.88 4.56 -0.11
CA ARG A 51 10.26 5.16 -1.39
C ARG A 51 9.52 6.48 -1.59
N PRO A 52 10.21 7.56 -2.03
CA PRO A 52 9.53 8.78 -2.45
C PRO A 52 8.68 8.50 -3.69
N ALA A 53 7.59 9.22 -3.82
CA ALA A 53 6.65 9.09 -4.94
C ALA A 53 6.00 10.45 -5.23
N GLU A 54 5.46 10.63 -6.43
CA GLU A 54 4.66 11.80 -6.74
C GLU A 54 3.48 11.86 -5.74
N GLY A 55 3.32 12.98 -5.06
CA GLY A 55 2.22 13.19 -4.11
C GLY A 55 2.44 12.60 -2.71
N GLY A 56 3.52 11.86 -2.45
CA GLY A 56 3.78 11.30 -1.12
C GLY A 56 4.86 10.23 -1.07
N THR A 57 4.54 9.11 -0.42
CA THR A 57 5.46 7.99 -0.17
C THR A 57 4.76 6.68 -0.49
N ILE A 58 5.53 5.71 -1.01
CA ILE A 58 5.11 4.32 -1.08
C ILE A 58 5.99 3.50 -0.13
N LEU A 59 5.35 2.82 0.82
CA LEU A 59 5.97 1.83 1.70
C LEU A 59 5.79 0.45 1.09
N SER A 60 6.81 -0.39 1.16
CA SER A 60 6.73 -1.76 0.66
C SER A 60 7.37 -2.78 1.58
N GLU A 61 6.73 -3.94 1.67
CA GLU A 61 7.23 -5.13 2.35
C GLU A 61 7.21 -6.30 1.39
N ASP A 62 8.32 -7.04 1.36
CA ASP A 62 8.40 -8.32 0.65
C ASP A 62 7.77 -9.40 1.53
N ASN A 63 6.73 -10.07 1.03
CA ASN A 63 5.99 -11.11 1.75
C ASN A 63 5.49 -10.70 3.17
N GLY A 64 5.40 -9.40 3.45
CA GLY A 64 4.81 -8.83 4.66
C GLY A 64 3.34 -8.50 4.50
N TYR A 65 2.69 -8.09 5.59
CA TYR A 65 1.26 -7.77 5.62
C TYR A 65 0.93 -6.54 6.48
N ALA A 66 1.92 -5.70 6.84
CA ALA A 66 1.68 -4.61 7.79
C ALA A 66 0.64 -3.62 7.26
N GLY A 67 0.61 -3.39 5.95
CA GLY A 67 -0.41 -2.57 5.29
C GLY A 67 -1.83 -3.16 5.31
N THR A 68 -2.10 -4.28 5.99
CA THR A 68 -3.46 -4.77 6.29
C THR A 68 -3.89 -4.43 7.73
N LEU A 69 -2.95 -3.99 8.57
CA LEU A 69 -3.16 -3.84 10.01
C LEU A 69 -3.65 -2.44 10.35
N ALA A 70 -4.71 -2.37 11.16
CA ALA A 70 -5.26 -1.10 11.64
C ALA A 70 -4.24 -0.28 12.46
N GLU A 71 -3.32 -0.96 13.16
CA GLU A 71 -2.24 -0.33 13.93
C GLU A 71 -1.16 0.31 13.06
N VAL A 72 -1.14 -0.01 11.76
CA VAL A 72 -0.24 0.60 10.75
C VAL A 72 -1.02 1.65 9.95
N LEU A 73 -2.17 1.28 9.36
CA LEU A 73 -2.95 2.18 8.51
C LEU A 73 -3.60 3.34 9.28
N GLY A 74 -3.96 3.11 10.54
CA GLY A 74 -4.50 4.15 11.43
C GLY A 74 -3.53 5.31 11.62
N PRO A 75 -2.33 5.08 12.17
CA PRO A 75 -1.30 6.11 12.29
C PRO A 75 -0.89 6.73 10.96
N LEU A 76 -0.68 5.92 9.91
CA LEU A 76 -0.28 6.43 8.59
C LEU A 76 -1.30 7.40 7.98
N SER A 77 -2.60 7.15 8.19
CA SER A 77 -3.67 8.03 7.68
C SER A 77 -4.01 9.21 8.58
N ALA A 78 -3.44 9.35 9.79
CA ALA A 78 -3.81 10.43 10.71
C ALA A 78 -3.60 11.82 10.07
N GLY A 79 -4.68 12.61 9.94
CA GLY A 79 -4.66 13.91 9.25
C GLY A 79 -4.30 13.86 7.76
N THR A 80 -4.35 12.68 7.13
CA THR A 80 -4.09 12.46 5.69
C THR A 80 -4.90 11.25 5.18
N VAL A 81 -4.45 10.62 4.11
CA VAL A 81 -5.07 9.46 3.48
C VAL A 81 -4.01 8.42 3.12
N THR A 82 -4.36 7.15 3.24
CA THR A 82 -3.52 6.02 2.83
C THR A 82 -4.35 4.93 2.14
N ALA A 83 -3.72 4.14 1.28
CA ALA A 83 -4.30 2.91 0.74
C ALA A 83 -3.21 1.85 0.63
N SER A 84 -3.57 0.60 0.82
CA SER A 84 -2.65 -0.53 0.76
C SER A 84 -3.18 -1.63 -0.15
N VAL A 85 -2.26 -2.27 -0.87
CA VAL A 85 -2.51 -3.47 -1.66
C VAL A 85 -1.60 -4.56 -1.13
N PHE A 86 -2.19 -5.66 -0.70
CA PHE A 86 -1.51 -6.84 -0.19
C PHE A 86 -1.84 -8.06 -1.04
N VAL A 87 -0.85 -8.94 -1.22
CA VAL A 87 -1.05 -10.31 -1.69
C VAL A 87 -0.03 -11.23 -1.05
N ASN A 88 -0.44 -12.45 -0.70
CA ASN A 88 0.49 -13.50 -0.27
C ASN A 88 0.70 -14.58 -1.35
N VAL A 89 1.65 -15.48 -1.07
CA VAL A 89 1.99 -16.62 -1.95
C VAL A 89 0.82 -17.56 -2.26
N ASN A 90 -0.22 -17.57 -1.42
CA ASN A 90 -1.44 -18.36 -1.61
C ASN A 90 -2.52 -17.62 -2.43
N LYS A 91 -2.20 -16.43 -2.95
CA LYS A 91 -3.11 -15.55 -3.69
C LYS A 91 -4.34 -15.12 -2.88
N VAL A 92 -4.18 -14.99 -1.57
CA VAL A 92 -5.07 -14.18 -0.73
C VAL A 92 -4.62 -12.74 -0.85
N ALA A 93 -5.54 -11.84 -1.17
CA ALA A 93 -5.23 -10.43 -1.40
C ALA A 93 -6.21 -9.53 -0.65
N GLU A 94 -5.76 -8.32 -0.34
CA GLU A 94 -6.59 -7.31 0.30
C GLU A 94 -6.22 -5.93 -0.23
N PHE A 95 -7.24 -5.12 -0.50
CA PHE A 95 -7.13 -3.69 -0.71
C PHE A 95 -7.75 -3.02 0.51
N VAL A 96 -7.04 -2.09 1.14
CA VAL A 96 -7.55 -1.35 2.30
C VAL A 96 -7.27 0.14 2.13
N HIS A 97 -8.25 0.98 2.44
CA HIS A 97 -8.13 2.43 2.36
C HIS A 97 -8.55 3.09 3.67
N TYR A 98 -7.68 3.94 4.20
CA TYR A 98 -7.91 4.68 5.44
C TYR A 98 -7.82 6.18 5.20
N SER A 99 -8.66 6.93 5.91
CA SER A 99 -8.61 8.39 5.97
C SER A 99 -8.77 8.84 7.42
N ASP A 100 -7.86 9.70 7.87
CA ASP A 100 -7.87 10.27 9.22
C ASP A 100 -8.03 9.22 10.35
N GLY A 101 -7.24 8.14 10.27
CA GLY A 101 -7.22 7.07 11.26
C GLY A 101 -8.41 6.10 11.18
N ARG A 102 -9.26 6.19 10.14
CA ARG A 102 -10.44 5.34 9.99
C ARG A 102 -10.42 4.60 8.67
N GLU A 103 -10.81 3.33 8.72
CA GLU A 103 -11.09 2.54 7.54
C GLU A 103 -12.30 3.09 6.78
N ILE A 104 -12.13 3.25 5.47
CA ILE A 104 -13.16 3.75 4.56
C ILE A 104 -13.63 2.64 3.62
N LEU A 105 -12.71 1.77 3.18
CA LEU A 105 -12.97 0.69 2.23
C LEU A 105 -11.98 -0.45 2.47
N SER A 106 -12.47 -1.70 2.50
CA SER A 106 -11.66 -2.90 2.40
C SER A 106 -12.36 -3.93 1.49
N PHE A 107 -11.61 -4.64 0.65
CA PHE A 107 -12.12 -5.76 -0.16
C PHE A 107 -10.97 -6.62 -0.72
N ASP A 108 -11.26 -7.84 -1.17
CA ASP A 108 -10.30 -8.68 -1.91
C ASP A 108 -10.26 -8.24 -3.39
N PRO A 109 -9.13 -7.72 -3.92
CA PRO A 109 -9.06 -7.24 -5.29
C PRO A 109 -9.09 -8.34 -6.35
N LEU A 110 -8.91 -9.61 -5.99
CA LEU A 110 -9.05 -10.78 -6.88
C LEU A 110 -10.49 -11.30 -6.87
N PHE A 111 -11.15 -11.23 -5.72
CA PHE A 111 -12.54 -11.67 -5.49
C PHE A 111 -13.38 -10.59 -4.79
N PRO A 112 -13.67 -9.46 -5.47
CA PRO A 112 -14.25 -8.28 -4.84
C PRO A 112 -15.66 -8.48 -4.27
N HIS A 113 -16.39 -9.46 -4.80
CA HIS A 113 -17.82 -9.71 -4.55
C HIS A 113 -18.69 -8.45 -4.74
N HIS A 114 -20.01 -8.63 -4.70
CA HIS A 114 -20.93 -7.49 -4.65
C HIS A 114 -21.11 -7.05 -3.20
N GLU A 115 -20.51 -5.92 -2.84
CA GLU A 115 -20.71 -5.30 -1.53
C GLU A 115 -21.73 -4.17 -1.63
N GLU A 116 -22.89 -4.35 -0.98
CA GLU A 116 -23.99 -3.35 -0.98
C GLU A 116 -23.66 -2.08 -0.17
N SER A 117 -22.55 -2.05 0.57
CA SER A 117 -22.19 -0.98 1.51
C SER A 117 -21.03 -0.08 1.07
N VAL A 118 -20.53 -0.23 -0.16
CA VAL A 118 -19.43 0.60 -0.68
C VAL A 118 -19.97 1.98 -1.10
N PRO A 119 -19.34 3.09 -0.71
CA PRO A 119 -19.78 4.42 -1.15
C PRO A 119 -19.74 4.54 -2.69
N ASP A 120 -20.72 5.24 -3.27
CA ASP A 120 -20.95 5.30 -4.72
C ASP A 120 -19.70 5.72 -5.53
N ASP A 121 -18.90 6.66 -5.01
CA ASP A 121 -17.69 7.13 -5.68
C ASP A 121 -16.65 6.00 -5.85
N PHE A 122 -16.44 5.19 -4.83
CA PHE A 122 -15.54 4.04 -4.90
C PHE A 122 -16.09 2.91 -5.77
N LEU A 123 -17.42 2.76 -5.83
CA LEU A 123 -18.04 1.76 -6.69
C LEU A 123 -17.83 2.10 -8.17
N ALA A 124 -17.93 3.37 -8.56
CA ALA A 124 -17.69 3.81 -9.93
C ALA A 124 -16.24 3.53 -10.37
N ASP A 125 -15.26 3.90 -9.55
CA ASP A 125 -13.84 3.61 -9.80
C ASP A 125 -13.56 2.11 -9.89
N ARG A 126 -14.14 1.31 -8.98
CA ARG A 126 -14.00 -0.15 -9.00
C ARG A 126 -14.56 -0.76 -10.29
N ILE A 127 -15.72 -0.31 -10.75
CA ILE A 127 -16.30 -0.79 -12.01
C ILE A 127 -15.40 -0.40 -13.19
N GLU A 128 -14.92 0.84 -13.25
CA GLU A 128 -14.05 1.32 -14.33
C GLU A 128 -12.74 0.52 -14.40
N LEU A 129 -12.15 0.20 -13.26
CA LEU A 129 -10.89 -0.53 -13.14
C LEU A 129 -11.06 -2.07 -13.23
N GLY A 130 -12.29 -2.58 -13.37
CA GLY A 130 -12.56 -4.03 -13.43
C GLY A 130 -12.38 -4.75 -12.09
N LEU A 131 -12.59 -4.05 -10.97
CA LEU A 131 -12.55 -4.52 -9.57
C LEU A 131 -13.95 -4.76 -8.98
N ALA A 132 -14.87 -5.26 -9.80
CA ALA A 132 -16.24 -5.57 -9.43
C ALA A 132 -16.64 -6.97 -9.90
N GLY A 133 -17.74 -7.50 -9.34
CA GLY A 133 -18.24 -8.85 -9.62
C GLY A 133 -17.59 -9.92 -8.73
N ASP A 134 -17.83 -11.19 -9.06
CA ASP A 134 -17.34 -12.31 -8.24
C ASP A 134 -15.84 -12.57 -8.39
N LYS A 135 -15.28 -12.23 -9.55
CA LYS A 135 -13.86 -12.33 -9.85
C LYS A 135 -13.45 -11.12 -10.67
N SER A 136 -12.41 -10.43 -10.26
CA SER A 136 -11.97 -9.22 -10.94
C SER A 136 -11.34 -9.53 -12.31
N GLU A 137 -11.54 -8.61 -13.25
CA GLU A 137 -10.84 -8.61 -14.54
C GLU A 137 -9.52 -7.84 -14.44
N GLY A 138 -9.44 -6.86 -13.54
CA GLY A 138 -8.26 -5.99 -13.36
C GLY A 138 -7.19 -6.53 -12.40
N GLY A 139 -7.55 -7.37 -11.43
CA GLY A 139 -6.63 -7.95 -10.45
C GLY A 139 -5.79 -6.93 -9.68
N LEU A 140 -4.58 -7.34 -9.27
CA LEU A 140 -3.66 -6.52 -8.46
C LEU A 140 -3.21 -5.23 -9.16
N ALA A 141 -2.99 -5.28 -10.48
CA ALA A 141 -2.60 -4.10 -11.24
C ALA A 141 -3.66 -3.00 -11.18
N ALA A 142 -4.94 -3.37 -11.26
CA ALA A 142 -6.05 -2.44 -11.08
C ALA A 142 -6.15 -1.95 -9.62
N ALA A 143 -5.87 -2.81 -8.64
CA ALA A 143 -5.87 -2.42 -7.22
C ALA A 143 -4.78 -1.37 -6.92
N LEU A 144 -3.57 -1.52 -7.46
CA LEU A 144 -2.51 -0.51 -7.37
C LEU A 144 -2.95 0.81 -8.02
N ARG A 145 -3.59 0.77 -9.19
CA ARG A 145 -4.17 1.96 -9.82
C ARG A 145 -5.29 2.59 -9.00
N LEU A 146 -6.09 1.80 -8.28
CA LEU A 146 -7.08 2.34 -7.35
C LEU A 146 -6.40 3.05 -6.17
N ALA A 147 -5.33 2.47 -5.62
CA ALA A 147 -4.54 3.09 -4.56
C ALA A 147 -3.99 4.46 -5.00
N GLU A 148 -3.46 4.54 -6.23
CA GLU A 148 -3.02 5.81 -6.83
C GLU A 148 -4.16 6.84 -6.94
N ARG A 149 -5.37 6.42 -7.35
CA ARG A 149 -6.52 7.32 -7.49
C ARG A 149 -7.00 7.86 -6.15
N VAL A 150 -7.17 7.00 -5.16
CA VAL A 150 -7.77 7.38 -3.87
C VAL A 150 -6.81 8.16 -2.97
N THR A 151 -5.50 7.99 -3.15
CA THR A 151 -4.47 8.71 -2.39
C THR A 151 -3.86 9.88 -3.14
N GLY A 152 -3.88 9.86 -4.47
CA GLY A 152 -3.12 10.80 -5.30
C GLY A 152 -1.61 10.53 -5.32
N VAL A 153 -1.14 9.41 -4.77
CA VAL A 153 0.27 9.02 -4.74
C VAL A 153 0.59 8.13 -5.93
N ARG A 154 1.64 8.44 -6.69
CA ARG A 154 2.01 7.69 -7.90
C ARG A 154 3.51 7.43 -7.95
N PRO A 155 3.95 6.24 -8.37
CA PRO A 155 5.38 6.01 -8.61
C PRO A 155 5.89 6.96 -9.70
N ASP A 156 7.10 7.45 -9.51
CA ASP A 156 7.86 8.24 -10.49
C ASP A 156 9.34 7.81 -10.47
N ASP A 157 10.20 8.51 -11.22
CA ASP A 157 11.63 8.19 -11.29
C ASP A 157 12.33 8.18 -9.91
N SER A 158 11.77 8.84 -8.88
CA SER A 158 12.34 8.84 -7.53
C SER A 158 12.03 7.56 -6.76
N SER A 159 10.97 6.84 -7.13
CA SER A 159 10.54 5.62 -6.47
C SER A 159 11.51 4.44 -6.64
N ASP A 160 12.42 4.52 -7.62
CA ASP A 160 13.46 3.50 -7.84
C ASP A 160 14.46 3.41 -6.67
N VAL A 161 14.53 4.43 -5.81
CA VAL A 161 15.47 4.49 -4.68
C VAL A 161 14.72 4.33 -3.36
N VAL A 162 15.21 3.44 -2.49
CA VAL A 162 14.77 3.41 -1.09
C VAL A 162 15.41 4.58 -0.37
N ALA A 163 14.60 5.44 0.23
CA ALA A 163 15.07 6.62 0.96
C ALA A 163 15.25 6.34 2.45
N ALA A 164 14.46 5.41 3.00
CA ALA A 164 14.54 5.01 4.40
C ALA A 164 14.00 3.59 4.59
N HIS A 165 14.44 2.97 5.68
CA HIS A 165 13.97 1.67 6.14
C HIS A 165 13.36 1.78 7.53
N GLY A 166 12.38 0.92 7.82
CA GLY A 166 11.88 0.69 9.17
C GLY A 166 11.66 -0.80 9.40
N VAL A 167 11.65 -1.22 10.67
CA VAL A 167 11.44 -2.63 11.03
C VAL A 167 10.26 -2.73 11.98
N LEU A 168 9.27 -3.56 11.62
CA LEU A 168 8.16 -3.92 12.50
C LEU A 168 8.41 -5.29 13.14
N ASP A 169 8.16 -5.37 14.44
CA ASP A 169 8.05 -6.64 15.15
C ASP A 169 6.57 -7.07 15.16
N TYR A 170 6.22 -8.12 14.42
CA TYR A 170 4.87 -8.72 14.45
C TYR A 170 4.89 -10.24 14.61
#